data_AF-A0A951HAG6-F1
#
_entry.id   AF-A0A951HAG6-F1
#
_cell.length_a   1.000
_cell.length_b   1.000
_cell.length_c   1.000
_cell.angle_alpha   90.00
_cell.angle_beta   90.00
_cell.angle_gamma   90.00
#
_symmetry.space_group_name_H-M   'P 1'
#
loop_
_entity.id
_entity.type
_entity.pdbx_description
1 polymer ?
#
loop_
_entity_poly.entity_id
_entity_poly.type
_entity_poly.pdbx_seq_one_letter_code
_entity_poly.pdbx_strand_id
1 'polypeptide(L)'
;MKLFNKVFSLFLLIVLNSSVSYGGLLGPGTYYGVVVFDRWDGCTLYNGVFLMYIAEQVKSQLRPYSNQAIQINATDVLQPRNPGDALIRKFVYMGSAPANPDWLNKPGLKLKTIPAFKNGEKPSVIIEIVNTGQQELEINSHDLAPTLLTQRVSKFARFSSSDGPSFALCTDQTFWNDSPQWGWLKGQRVEMPGRGAVRQSADDENGRPYWSMDKGQTLPEHFMLQPQQTRQTKLTFDLPDGEYEFLCGYGGVSHYLTQCIASNPTAFDIKNGKGKIITVEGR
;
A
#
# COMPACT_ATOMS: atom_id res chain seq x y z
N MET A 1 -36.84 32.46 28.16
CA MET A 1 -35.37 32.35 28.37
C MET A 1 -34.83 30.92 28.51
N LYS A 2 -35.45 30.00 29.27
CA LYS A 2 -34.92 28.63 29.46
C LYS A 2 -34.90 27.72 28.21
N LEU A 3 -35.76 27.98 27.22
CA LEU A 3 -35.81 27.19 25.97
C LEU A 3 -34.69 27.56 24.98
N PHE A 4 -34.27 28.83 24.96
CA PHE A 4 -33.25 29.35 24.06
C PHE A 4 -31.86 28.78 24.38
N ASN A 5 -31.54 28.63 25.68
CA ASN A 5 -30.27 28.05 26.12
C ASN A 5 -30.15 26.55 25.77
N LYS A 6 -31.26 25.80 25.75
CA LYS A 6 -31.23 24.37 25.39
C LYS A 6 -31.02 24.14 23.90
N VAL A 7 -31.62 24.97 23.04
CA VAL A 7 -31.43 24.90 21.59
C VAL A 7 -30.02 25.33 21.19
N PHE A 8 -29.49 26.38 21.84
CA PHE A 8 -28.14 26.86 21.58
C PHE A 8 -27.05 25.84 21.99
N SER A 9 -27.22 25.15 23.12
CA SER A 9 -26.30 24.08 23.54
C SER A 9 -26.34 22.86 22.62
N LEU A 10 -27.51 22.52 22.04
CA LEU A 10 -27.63 21.40 21.09
C LEU A 10 -26.96 21.72 19.75
N PHE A 11 -27.07 22.97 19.27
CA PHE A 11 -26.41 23.43 18.05
C PHE A 11 -24.87 23.47 18.21
N LEU A 12 -24.37 23.92 19.36
CA LEU A 12 -22.93 23.96 19.65
C LEU A 12 -22.31 22.54 19.72
N LEU A 13 -23.05 21.56 20.25
CA LEU A 13 -22.62 20.15 20.29
C LEU A 13 -22.57 19.47 18.91
N ILE A 14 -23.41 19.91 17.96
CA ILE A 14 -23.39 19.41 16.57
C ILE A 14 -22.20 20.01 15.81
N VAL A 15 -21.91 21.31 15.99
CA VAL A 15 -20.78 21.97 15.33
C VAL A 15 -19.43 21.49 15.89
N LEU A 16 -19.32 21.21 17.19
CA LEU A 16 -18.09 20.72 17.83
C LEU A 16 -17.78 19.23 17.54
N ASN A 17 -18.70 18.47 16.95
CA ASN A 17 -18.47 17.07 16.53
C ASN A 17 -18.23 16.93 15.01
N SER A 18 -18.17 18.04 14.28
CA SER A 18 -17.78 18.04 12.87
C SER A 18 -16.27 17.87 12.74
N SER A 19 -15.76 16.71 13.17
CA SER A 19 -14.42 16.28 12.76
C SER A 19 -14.45 16.24 11.24
N VAL A 20 -13.65 17.08 10.59
CA VAL A 20 -13.53 17.09 9.13
C VAL A 20 -12.97 15.72 8.74
N SER A 21 -13.86 14.80 8.39
CA SER A 21 -13.49 13.47 7.94
C SER A 21 -13.00 13.63 6.50
N TYR A 22 -11.70 13.89 6.34
CA TYR A 22 -11.00 13.79 5.06
C TYR A 22 -10.88 12.32 4.65
N GLY A 23 -12.01 11.67 4.39
CA GLY A 23 -12.07 10.41 3.65
C GLY A 23 -12.27 10.76 2.19
N GLY A 24 -11.17 10.87 1.43
CA GLY A 24 -11.22 11.17 0.00
C GLY A 24 -12.07 10.14 -0.72
N LEU A 25 -13.25 10.55 -1.20
CA LEU A 25 -14.06 9.73 -2.09
C LEU A 25 -13.22 9.46 -3.35
N LEU A 26 -12.93 8.19 -3.61
CA LEU A 26 -12.25 7.77 -4.83
C LEU A 26 -13.33 7.64 -5.92
N GLY A 27 -13.28 8.53 -6.91
CA GLY A 27 -14.27 8.62 -7.99
C GLY A 27 -13.62 8.76 -9.37
N PRO A 28 -14.40 9.03 -10.42
CA PRO A 28 -13.85 9.35 -11.73
C PRO A 28 -12.84 10.50 -11.67
N GLY A 29 -11.79 10.43 -12.49
CA GLY A 29 -10.73 11.42 -12.53
C GLY A 29 -9.40 10.86 -13.02
N THR A 30 -8.37 11.71 -12.96
CA THR A 30 -7.01 11.33 -13.35
C THR A 30 -6.33 10.57 -12.23
N TYR A 31 -5.75 9.42 -12.58
CA TYR A 31 -4.94 8.60 -11.69
C TYR A 31 -3.57 8.35 -12.30
N TYR A 32 -2.59 8.22 -11.42
CA TYR A 32 -1.21 7.86 -11.77
C TYR A 32 -0.78 6.66 -10.96
N GLY A 33 0.12 5.86 -11.53
CA GLY A 33 0.76 4.77 -10.81
C GLY A 33 1.51 3.82 -11.73
N VAL A 34 2.25 2.91 -11.12
CA VAL A 34 2.89 1.79 -11.81
C VAL A 34 1.85 0.69 -12.05
N VAL A 35 1.73 0.22 -13.29
CA VAL A 35 0.90 -0.95 -13.59
C VAL A 35 1.60 -2.18 -13.03
N VAL A 36 0.97 -2.86 -12.09
CA VAL A 36 1.47 -4.10 -11.50
C VAL A 36 0.51 -5.23 -11.84
N PHE A 37 1.05 -6.28 -12.47
CA PHE A 37 0.38 -7.57 -12.57
C PHE A 37 0.94 -8.51 -11.52
N ASP A 38 0.06 -9.06 -10.70
CA ASP A 38 0.43 -9.99 -9.62
C ASP A 38 0.50 -11.45 -10.09
N ARG A 39 0.90 -12.36 -9.20
CA ARG A 39 1.07 -13.79 -9.48
C ARG A 39 -0.19 -14.52 -9.93
N TRP A 40 -1.36 -13.97 -9.63
CA TRP A 40 -2.63 -14.55 -10.03
C TRP A 40 -3.23 -13.85 -11.24
N ASP A 41 -2.47 -12.97 -11.88
CA ASP A 41 -2.91 -12.15 -12.99
C ASP A 41 -3.86 -10.99 -12.62
N GLY A 42 -3.99 -10.65 -11.34
CA GLY A 42 -4.66 -9.42 -10.93
C GLY A 42 -3.87 -8.19 -11.38
N CYS A 43 -4.58 -7.10 -11.65
CA CYS A 43 -3.97 -5.85 -12.10
C CYS A 43 -4.31 -4.71 -11.13
N THR A 44 -3.27 -4.01 -10.70
CA THR A 44 -3.40 -2.79 -9.90
C THR A 44 -2.65 -1.64 -10.53
N LEU A 45 -3.23 -0.44 -10.48
CA LEU A 45 -2.49 0.79 -10.63
C LEU A 45 -1.95 1.18 -9.25
N TYR A 46 -0.67 0.89 -9.05
CA TYR A 46 0.02 1.03 -7.78
C TYR A 46 0.61 2.42 -7.64
N ASN A 47 0.30 3.15 -6.57
CA ASN A 47 0.83 4.49 -6.31
C ASN A 47 1.37 4.56 -4.88
N GLY A 48 2.39 3.75 -4.59
CA GLY A 48 3.02 3.72 -3.27
C GLY A 48 2.05 3.29 -2.17
N VAL A 49 1.71 4.22 -1.28
CA VAL A 49 0.80 3.96 -0.14
C VAL A 49 -0.60 3.56 -0.60
N PHE A 50 -1.05 4.06 -1.75
CA PHE A 50 -2.35 3.73 -2.32
C PHE A 50 -2.22 2.76 -3.49
N LEU A 51 -3.25 1.95 -3.69
CA LEU A 51 -3.44 1.17 -4.92
C LEU A 51 -4.90 1.23 -5.36
N MET A 52 -5.08 1.14 -6.67
CA MET A 52 -6.39 1.02 -7.31
C MET A 52 -6.43 -0.29 -8.06
N TYR A 53 -7.47 -1.10 -7.83
CA TYR A 53 -7.70 -2.29 -8.63
C TYR A 53 -8.14 -1.89 -10.04
N ILE A 54 -7.72 -2.63 -11.04
CA ILE A 54 -8.18 -2.50 -12.41
C ILE A 54 -9.10 -3.67 -12.72
N ALA A 55 -10.32 -3.38 -13.15
CA ALA A 55 -11.32 -4.43 -13.38
C ALA A 55 -10.86 -5.45 -14.42
N GLU A 56 -11.18 -6.72 -14.19
CA GLU A 56 -10.79 -7.85 -15.05
C GLU A 56 -11.15 -7.63 -16.52
N GLN A 57 -12.32 -7.03 -16.78
CA GLN A 57 -12.81 -6.73 -18.12
C GLN A 57 -11.98 -5.68 -18.90
N VAL A 58 -11.15 -4.87 -18.22
CA VAL A 58 -10.33 -3.81 -18.85
C VAL A 58 -8.84 -3.94 -18.60
N LYS A 59 -8.39 -4.81 -17.68
CA LYS A 59 -6.96 -4.95 -17.32
C LYS A 59 -6.05 -5.27 -18.50
N SER A 60 -6.55 -6.01 -19.50
CA SER A 60 -5.76 -6.40 -20.68
C SER A 60 -5.25 -5.18 -21.47
N GLN A 61 -5.94 -4.04 -21.40
CA GLN A 61 -5.50 -2.79 -22.01
C GLN A 61 -4.22 -2.24 -21.38
N LEU A 62 -3.90 -2.62 -20.13
CA LEU A 62 -2.70 -2.18 -19.42
C LEU A 62 -1.52 -3.14 -19.50
N ARG A 63 -1.71 -4.33 -20.07
CA ARG A 63 -0.63 -5.32 -20.27
C ARG A 63 0.64 -4.74 -20.90
N PRO A 64 0.57 -3.93 -21.98
CA PRO A 64 1.77 -3.38 -22.61
C PRO A 64 2.55 -2.43 -21.71
N TYR A 65 1.94 -1.95 -20.63
CA TYR A 65 2.51 -0.99 -19.69
C TYR A 65 2.90 -1.63 -18.35
N SER A 66 2.93 -2.97 -18.27
CA SER A 66 3.36 -3.69 -17.07
C SER A 66 4.71 -3.16 -16.57
N ASN A 67 4.80 -2.90 -15.26
CA ASN A 67 5.95 -2.30 -14.57
C ASN A 67 6.30 -0.87 -15.01
N GLN A 68 5.40 -0.16 -15.69
CA GLN A 68 5.60 1.23 -16.11
C GLN A 68 4.66 2.18 -15.35
N ALA A 69 5.18 3.37 -15.01
CA ALA A 69 4.39 4.45 -14.44
C ALA A 69 3.58 5.14 -15.55
N ILE A 70 2.26 5.10 -15.43
CA ILE A 70 1.32 5.65 -16.42
C ILE A 70 0.36 6.64 -15.80
N GLN A 71 -0.29 7.40 -16.68
CA GLN A 71 -1.45 8.20 -16.37
C GLN A 71 -2.67 7.61 -17.06
N ILE A 72 -3.77 7.51 -16.32
CA ILE A 72 -5.08 7.18 -16.87
C ILE A 72 -6.12 8.19 -16.41
N ASN A 73 -7.15 8.40 -17.22
CA ASN A 73 -8.37 9.09 -16.81
C ASN A 73 -9.46 8.06 -16.57
N ALA A 74 -9.73 7.73 -15.31
CA ALA A 74 -10.79 6.80 -14.92
C ALA A 74 -12.16 7.46 -15.06
N THR A 75 -13.06 6.82 -15.80
CA THR A 75 -14.41 7.33 -16.07
C THR A 75 -15.49 6.59 -15.27
N ASP A 76 -15.13 5.45 -14.67
CA ASP A 76 -15.99 4.65 -13.81
C ASP A 76 -15.14 4.04 -12.70
N VAL A 77 -15.41 4.44 -11.45
CA VAL A 77 -14.68 4.01 -10.25
C VAL A 77 -15.70 3.57 -9.20
N LEU A 78 -15.51 2.37 -8.68
CA LEU A 78 -16.32 1.79 -7.61
C LEU A 78 -15.50 1.76 -6.31
N GLN A 79 -15.98 2.45 -5.28
CA GLN A 79 -15.43 2.39 -3.93
C GLN A 79 -16.52 1.88 -2.97
N PRO A 80 -16.64 0.56 -2.73
CA PRO A 80 -17.70 -0.02 -1.92
C PRO A 80 -17.70 0.46 -0.46
N ARG A 81 -16.53 0.85 0.06
CA ARG A 81 -16.36 1.36 1.42
C ARG A 81 -15.42 2.55 1.42
N ASN A 82 -15.86 3.67 1.99
CA ASN A 82 -15.03 4.83 2.27
C ASN A 82 -14.79 4.93 3.78
N PRO A 83 -13.54 5.14 4.24
CA PRO A 83 -12.28 5.02 3.49
C PRO A 83 -11.91 3.58 3.09
N GLY A 84 -11.23 3.43 1.95
CA GLY A 84 -10.73 2.15 1.43
C GLY A 84 -10.37 2.17 -0.05
N ASP A 85 -9.79 1.07 -0.53
CA ASP A 85 -9.39 0.87 -1.92
C ASP A 85 -10.59 1.01 -2.88
N ALA A 86 -10.31 1.31 -4.14
CA ALA A 86 -11.32 1.40 -5.18
C ALA A 86 -10.95 0.58 -6.43
N LEU A 87 -11.97 0.29 -7.22
CA LEU A 87 -11.92 -0.48 -8.47
C LEU A 87 -12.20 0.45 -9.65
N ILE A 88 -11.22 0.61 -10.53
CA ILE A 88 -11.37 1.31 -11.80
C ILE A 88 -11.96 0.34 -12.82
N ARG A 89 -13.19 0.61 -13.25
CA ARG A 89 -13.96 -0.25 -14.16
C ARG A 89 -13.85 0.17 -15.62
N LYS A 90 -13.59 1.46 -15.85
CA LYS A 90 -13.37 2.08 -17.17
C LYS A 90 -12.38 3.22 -17.05
N PHE A 91 -11.50 3.35 -18.04
CA PHE A 91 -10.54 4.44 -18.12
C PHE A 91 -10.12 4.72 -19.56
N VAL A 92 -9.43 5.84 -19.76
CA VAL A 92 -8.68 6.18 -20.97
C VAL A 92 -7.21 6.27 -20.62
N TYR A 93 -6.34 5.59 -21.37
CA TYR A 93 -4.89 5.73 -21.23
C TYR A 93 -4.45 7.12 -21.73
N MET A 94 -3.69 7.83 -20.91
CA MET A 94 -3.28 9.21 -21.18
C MET A 94 -1.79 9.34 -21.53
N GLY A 95 -1.01 8.26 -21.41
CA GLY A 95 0.44 8.27 -21.61
C GLY A 95 1.21 7.83 -20.37
N SER A 96 2.53 8.05 -20.42
CA SER A 96 3.40 7.90 -19.25
C SER A 96 3.01 8.89 -18.15
N ALA A 97 3.21 8.52 -16.89
CA ALA A 97 3.02 9.43 -15.78
C ALA A 97 3.97 10.65 -15.91
N PRO A 98 3.48 11.89 -15.72
CA PRO A 98 4.32 13.07 -15.81
C PRO A 98 5.38 13.05 -14.70
N ALA A 99 6.53 13.65 -14.98
CA ALA A 99 7.62 13.74 -14.01
C ALA A 99 7.13 14.39 -12.71
N ASN A 100 7.59 13.86 -11.57
CA ASN A 100 7.39 14.55 -10.30
C ASN A 100 8.08 15.92 -10.36
N PRO A 101 7.54 16.94 -9.66
CA PRO A 101 8.26 18.19 -9.50
C PRO A 101 9.60 17.95 -8.80
N ASP A 102 10.59 18.81 -9.03
CA ASP A 102 11.99 18.57 -8.62
C ASP A 102 12.15 18.23 -7.13
N TRP A 103 11.34 18.83 -6.25
CA TRP A 103 11.36 18.58 -4.81
C TRP A 103 10.86 17.19 -4.39
N LEU A 104 10.16 16.46 -5.28
CA LEU A 104 9.69 15.08 -5.09
C LEU A 104 10.39 14.08 -6.01
N ASN A 105 11.09 14.57 -7.03
CA ASN A 105 11.79 13.71 -7.94
C ASN A 105 12.98 13.07 -7.22
N LYS A 106 13.05 11.74 -7.22
CA LYS A 106 14.15 10.97 -6.62
C LYS A 106 14.88 10.19 -7.73
N PRO A 107 15.56 10.89 -8.66
CA PRO A 107 16.21 10.24 -9.79
C PRO A 107 17.26 9.25 -9.28
N GLY A 108 17.19 8.01 -9.78
CA GLY A 108 18.09 6.94 -9.37
C GLY A 108 17.65 6.19 -8.11
N LEU A 109 16.59 6.58 -7.41
CA LEU A 109 16.02 5.74 -6.37
C LEU A 109 15.42 4.48 -6.98
N LYS A 110 15.80 3.31 -6.44
CA LYS A 110 15.23 2.01 -6.79
C LYS A 110 14.88 1.24 -5.54
N LEU A 111 13.81 0.46 -5.64
CA LEU A 111 13.41 -0.50 -4.62
C LEU A 111 13.55 -1.92 -5.15
N LYS A 112 13.95 -2.84 -4.28
CA LYS A 112 13.97 -4.27 -4.56
C LYS A 112 13.42 -5.04 -3.37
N THR A 113 12.67 -6.11 -3.64
CA THR A 113 12.27 -7.06 -2.59
C THR A 113 12.94 -8.40 -2.84
N ILE A 114 13.41 -9.04 -1.77
CA ILE A 114 14.16 -10.30 -1.82
C ILE A 114 13.63 -11.23 -0.72
N PRO A 115 13.31 -12.50 -1.03
CA PRO A 115 13.04 -13.49 0.01
C PRO A 115 14.21 -13.61 1.00
N ALA A 116 13.93 -13.56 2.30
CA ALA A 116 14.94 -13.57 3.36
C ALA A 116 14.84 -14.81 4.29
N PHE A 117 14.29 -15.90 3.77
CA PHE A 117 14.05 -17.18 4.46
C PHE A 117 14.30 -18.35 3.52
N LYS A 118 14.46 -19.55 4.05
CA LYS A 118 14.49 -20.81 3.29
C LYS A 118 13.16 -21.52 3.36
N ASN A 119 12.91 -22.43 2.41
CA ASN A 119 11.72 -23.28 2.46
C ASN A 119 11.63 -24.03 3.80
N GLY A 120 10.49 -23.91 4.48
CA GLY A 120 10.27 -24.50 5.80
C GLY A 120 10.56 -23.55 6.98
N GLU A 121 11.11 -22.36 6.74
CA GLU A 121 11.35 -21.33 7.76
C GLU A 121 10.20 -20.32 7.83
N LYS A 122 10.24 -19.45 8.85
CA LYS A 122 9.27 -18.35 8.97
C LYS A 122 9.44 -17.37 7.78
N PRO A 123 8.34 -16.99 7.10
CA PRO A 123 8.41 -16.10 5.94
C PRO A 123 8.96 -14.72 6.32
N SER A 124 9.88 -14.21 5.50
CA SER A 124 10.43 -12.87 5.65
C SER A 124 10.93 -12.30 4.32
N VAL A 125 11.00 -10.98 4.19
CA VAL A 125 11.44 -10.31 2.98
C VAL A 125 12.39 -9.18 3.35
N ILE A 126 13.51 -9.06 2.63
CA ILE A 126 14.37 -7.88 2.66
C ILE A 126 13.85 -6.88 1.62
N ILE A 127 13.78 -5.63 2.02
CA ILE A 127 13.54 -4.48 1.15
C ILE A 127 14.86 -3.75 1.01
N GLU A 128 15.37 -3.65 -0.20
CA GLU A 128 16.54 -2.85 -0.53
C GLU A 128 16.11 -1.50 -1.10
N ILE A 129 16.65 -0.43 -0.53
CA ILE A 129 16.46 0.95 -0.96
C ILE A 129 17.81 1.42 -1.48
N VAL A 130 17.89 1.62 -2.79
CA VAL A 130 19.16 1.82 -3.50
C VAL A 130 19.14 3.17 -4.19
N ASN A 131 20.19 3.96 -4.00
CA ASN A 131 20.46 5.12 -4.82
C ASN A 131 21.40 4.73 -5.96
N THR A 132 20.88 4.49 -7.17
CA THR A 132 21.71 4.23 -8.36
C THR A 132 22.12 5.51 -9.10
N GLY A 133 21.72 6.69 -8.58
CA GLY A 133 22.03 7.99 -9.15
C GLY A 133 23.45 8.46 -8.84
N GLN A 134 23.71 9.72 -9.21
CA GLN A 134 24.98 10.42 -8.97
C GLN A 134 24.88 11.51 -7.89
N GLN A 135 23.66 11.76 -7.40
CA GLN A 135 23.38 12.75 -6.36
C GLN A 135 22.93 12.03 -5.10
N GLU A 136 23.19 12.65 -3.95
CA GLU A 136 22.65 12.19 -2.68
C GLU A 136 21.11 12.30 -2.67
N LEU A 137 20.44 11.34 -2.03
CA LEU A 137 18.98 11.34 -1.89
C LEU A 137 18.59 11.32 -0.42
N GLU A 138 17.78 12.29 0.00
CA GLU A 138 17.03 12.19 1.25
C GLU A 138 15.83 11.25 1.05
N ILE A 139 15.69 10.25 1.92
CA ILE A 139 14.59 9.28 1.91
C ILE A 139 13.73 9.50 3.15
N ASN A 140 12.43 9.68 2.94
CA ASN A 140 11.43 9.65 4.01
C ASN A 140 10.79 8.27 4.08
N SER A 141 10.95 7.59 5.21
CA SER A 141 10.38 6.25 5.42
C SER A 141 8.86 6.22 5.50
N HIS A 142 8.19 7.36 5.66
CA HIS A 142 6.73 7.47 5.54
C HIS A 142 6.25 7.30 4.10
N ASP A 143 7.11 7.57 3.11
CA ASP A 143 6.77 7.39 1.70
C ASP A 143 6.91 5.93 1.26
N LEU A 144 7.51 5.08 2.10
CA LEU A 144 7.64 3.66 1.84
C LEU A 144 6.34 2.92 2.19
N ALA A 145 5.85 2.13 1.24
CA ALA A 145 4.57 1.46 1.32
C ALA A 145 4.74 -0.07 1.18
N PRO A 146 4.75 -0.84 2.29
CA PRO A 146 4.74 -2.28 2.21
C PRO A 146 3.34 -2.77 1.80
N THR A 147 3.29 -3.54 0.72
CA THR A 147 2.05 -4.10 0.19
C THR A 147 2.13 -5.62 0.14
N LEU A 148 1.14 -6.28 0.73
CA LEU A 148 1.01 -7.73 0.73
C LEU A 148 -0.30 -8.12 0.04
N LEU A 149 -0.20 -8.84 -1.07
CA LEU A 149 -1.31 -9.35 -1.84
C LEU A 149 -1.60 -10.82 -1.47
N THR A 150 -2.85 -11.22 -1.57
CA THR A 150 -3.29 -12.62 -1.43
C THR A 150 -4.44 -12.93 -2.38
N GLN A 151 -4.76 -14.21 -2.55
CA GLN A 151 -5.89 -14.64 -3.36
C GLN A 151 -7.22 -14.17 -2.79
N ARG A 152 -8.15 -13.82 -3.68
CA ARG A 152 -9.51 -13.41 -3.34
C ARG A 152 -10.36 -14.54 -2.76
N VAL A 153 -10.01 -15.81 -2.98
CA VAL A 153 -10.72 -16.94 -2.33
C VAL A 153 -10.39 -17.06 -0.83
N SER A 154 -9.48 -16.25 -0.31
CA SER A 154 -9.22 -16.19 1.12
C SER A 154 -10.42 -15.60 1.88
N LYS A 155 -10.60 -16.04 3.13
CA LYS A 155 -11.65 -15.55 4.06
C LYS A 155 -11.65 -14.03 4.26
N PHE A 156 -10.57 -13.36 3.88
CA PHE A 156 -10.35 -11.93 4.03
C PHE A 156 -11.00 -11.08 2.92
N ALA A 157 -11.40 -11.67 1.80
CA ALA A 157 -11.84 -10.92 0.62
C ALA A 157 -13.23 -10.29 0.71
N ARG A 158 -14.01 -10.57 1.76
CA ARG A 158 -15.41 -10.12 1.93
C ARG A 158 -15.63 -8.61 1.84
N PHE A 159 -14.56 -7.82 1.99
CA PHE A 159 -14.59 -6.35 1.89
C PHE A 159 -13.63 -5.80 0.84
N SER A 160 -13.10 -6.66 -0.03
CA SER A 160 -12.22 -6.21 -1.11
C SER A 160 -13.02 -5.53 -2.22
N SER A 161 -12.48 -4.43 -2.74
CA SER A 161 -13.00 -3.73 -3.92
C SER A 161 -12.64 -4.47 -5.23
N SER A 162 -11.67 -5.39 -5.20
CA SER A 162 -11.20 -6.12 -6.37
C SER A 162 -12.29 -7.05 -6.94
N ASP A 163 -12.49 -7.01 -8.26
CA ASP A 163 -13.26 -8.02 -8.99
C ASP A 163 -12.37 -9.14 -9.57
N GLY A 164 -11.06 -9.02 -9.42
CA GLY A 164 -10.06 -9.96 -9.92
C GLY A 164 -9.73 -11.12 -8.98
N PRO A 165 -8.65 -11.87 -9.29
CA PRO A 165 -8.27 -13.09 -8.57
C PRO A 165 -7.56 -12.83 -7.24
N SER A 166 -7.17 -11.59 -6.97
CA SER A 166 -6.35 -11.18 -5.85
C SER A 166 -6.86 -9.88 -5.21
N PHE A 167 -6.35 -9.58 -4.02
CA PHE A 167 -6.50 -8.27 -3.41
C PHE A 167 -5.36 -8.00 -2.42
N ALA A 168 -5.24 -6.73 -2.00
CA ALA A 168 -4.27 -6.32 -1.01
C ALA A 168 -4.77 -6.59 0.41
N LEU A 169 -4.07 -7.50 1.08
CA LEU A 169 -4.26 -7.81 2.50
C LEU A 169 -3.62 -6.74 3.38
N CYS A 170 -2.44 -6.25 2.98
CA CYS A 170 -1.79 -5.08 3.57
C CYS A 170 -1.63 -4.01 2.49
N THR A 171 -2.20 -2.83 2.72
CA THR A 171 -2.09 -1.61 1.90
C THR A 171 -2.46 -0.40 2.76
N ASP A 172 -2.25 0.82 2.26
CA ASP A 172 -2.54 2.06 2.99
C ASP A 172 -1.81 2.12 4.35
N GLN A 173 -0.61 1.54 4.36
CA GLN A 173 0.29 1.50 5.51
C GLN A 173 1.64 2.04 5.08
N THR A 174 2.27 2.74 6.01
CA THR A 174 3.66 3.16 5.93
C THR A 174 4.45 2.39 7.01
N PHE A 175 5.78 2.45 6.96
CA PHE A 175 6.61 1.86 8.03
C PHE A 175 6.47 2.59 9.38
N TRP A 176 5.82 3.75 9.36
CA TRP A 176 5.67 4.67 10.47
C TRP A 176 4.21 5.12 10.57
N ASN A 177 3.45 4.47 11.44
CA ASN A 177 2.03 4.78 11.61
C ASN A 177 1.84 6.05 12.45
N ASP A 178 2.03 7.21 11.80
CA ASP A 178 1.73 8.51 12.38
C ASP A 178 0.25 8.86 12.29
N SER A 179 -0.57 8.05 11.61
CA SER A 179 -1.91 8.46 11.24
C SER A 179 -2.86 8.51 12.44
N PRO A 180 -3.35 9.71 12.84
CA PRO A 180 -4.47 9.84 13.75
C PRO A 180 -5.81 9.56 13.05
N GLN A 181 -5.82 9.24 11.74
CA GLN A 181 -7.04 9.19 10.92
C GLN A 181 -7.91 7.96 11.19
N TRP A 182 -7.39 6.93 11.85
CA TRP A 182 -8.15 5.74 12.24
C TRP A 182 -8.55 5.82 13.71
N GLY A 183 -9.48 6.74 13.99
CA GLY A 183 -9.93 7.20 15.30
C GLY A 183 -10.63 6.21 16.25
N TRP A 184 -10.39 4.90 16.12
CA TRP A 184 -10.75 3.92 17.16
C TRP A 184 -9.61 3.67 18.18
N LEU A 185 -8.39 4.14 17.91
CA LEU A 185 -7.31 4.25 18.90
C LEU A 185 -7.10 5.72 19.29
N LYS A 186 -8.15 6.40 19.76
CA LYS A 186 -8.00 7.71 20.40
C LYS A 186 -7.08 7.54 21.62
N GLY A 187 -5.85 8.03 21.52
CA GLY A 187 -4.95 8.20 22.67
C GLY A 187 -3.79 7.20 22.77
N GLN A 188 -3.62 6.29 21.83
CA GLN A 188 -2.38 5.53 21.71
C GLN A 188 -1.76 5.78 20.34
N ARG A 189 -0.80 6.72 20.31
CA ARG A 189 0.27 6.71 19.31
C ARG A 189 0.91 5.33 19.40
N VAL A 190 0.53 4.42 18.50
CA VAL A 190 1.31 3.20 18.32
C VAL A 190 2.43 3.58 17.36
N GLU A 191 3.35 4.42 17.86
CA GLU A 191 4.70 4.57 17.34
C GLU A 191 5.40 3.22 17.55
N MET A 192 5.03 2.23 16.73
CA MET A 192 5.77 0.97 16.67
C MET A 192 6.44 0.94 15.32
N PRO A 193 7.59 1.65 15.16
CA PRO A 193 8.43 1.47 14.00
C PRO A 193 8.65 -0.03 13.85
N GLY A 194 8.18 -0.58 12.73
CA GLY A 194 8.36 -1.98 12.44
C GLY A 194 7.30 -2.90 12.98
N ARG A 195 6.05 -2.45 13.10
CA ARG A 195 4.90 -3.34 13.28
C ARG A 195 3.73 -2.85 12.44
N GLY A 196 3.15 -3.73 11.63
CA GLY A 196 1.90 -3.47 10.92
C GLY A 196 0.93 -4.62 11.08
N ALA A 197 -0.36 -4.29 11.15
CA ALA A 197 -1.45 -5.25 11.27
C ALA A 197 -2.32 -5.17 10.02
N VAL A 198 -2.71 -6.31 9.47
CA VAL A 198 -3.61 -6.38 8.33
C VAL A 198 -5.00 -5.85 8.66
N ARG A 199 -5.67 -5.22 7.68
CA ARG A 199 -7.07 -4.78 7.79
C ARG A 199 -7.97 -6.01 8.02
N GLN A 200 -8.45 -6.20 9.25
CA GLN A 200 -9.64 -7.02 9.49
C GLN A 200 -10.46 -6.51 10.69
N SER A 201 -11.79 -6.65 10.57
CA SER A 201 -12.76 -6.39 11.64
C SER A 201 -12.53 -7.31 12.83
N ALA A 202 -12.96 -6.88 14.00
CA ALA A 202 -12.59 -7.38 15.31
C ALA A 202 -12.93 -8.84 15.66
N ASP A 203 -13.45 -9.65 14.71
CA ASP A 203 -14.21 -10.87 15.01
C ASP A 203 -13.53 -12.19 14.61
N ASP A 204 -12.22 -12.24 14.37
CA ASP A 204 -11.53 -13.48 14.01
C ASP A 204 -10.55 -13.90 15.13
N GLU A 205 -10.93 -14.93 15.90
CA GLU A 205 -10.16 -15.52 17.01
C GLU A 205 -8.89 -16.26 16.52
N ASN A 206 -8.77 -16.47 15.21
CA ASN A 206 -7.65 -17.16 14.57
C ASN A 206 -6.67 -16.17 13.94
N GLY A 207 -5.88 -15.48 14.77
CA GLY A 207 -4.63 -14.80 14.42
C GLY A 207 -4.73 -13.74 13.32
N ARG A 208 -4.68 -12.46 13.71
CA ARG A 208 -4.59 -11.36 12.74
C ARG A 208 -3.29 -11.48 11.94
N PRO A 209 -3.33 -11.42 10.60
CA PRO A 209 -2.09 -11.42 9.83
C PRO A 209 -1.27 -10.19 10.19
N TYR A 210 0.02 -10.40 10.39
CA TYR A 210 0.90 -9.42 11.02
C TYR A 210 2.27 -9.44 10.35
N TRP A 211 2.92 -8.29 10.35
CA TRP A 211 4.33 -8.19 9.98
C TRP A 211 5.08 -7.29 10.96
N SER A 212 6.38 -7.54 11.09
CA SER A 212 7.27 -6.69 11.86
C SER A 212 8.64 -6.52 11.22
N MET A 213 9.26 -5.36 11.41
CA MET A 213 10.70 -5.21 11.17
C MET A 213 11.48 -5.93 12.26
N ASP A 214 12.54 -6.63 11.88
CA ASP A 214 13.44 -7.27 12.83
C ASP A 214 14.12 -6.21 13.73
N LYS A 215 14.40 -6.57 15.00
CA LYS A 215 15.04 -5.65 15.96
C LYS A 215 16.38 -5.15 15.40
N GLY A 216 16.60 -3.84 15.44
CA GLY A 216 17.80 -3.20 14.91
C GLY A 216 17.81 -3.00 13.39
N GLN A 217 16.75 -3.43 12.68
CA GLN A 217 16.57 -3.18 11.25
C GLN A 217 15.46 -2.18 10.95
N THR A 218 14.98 -1.46 11.96
CA THR A 218 14.04 -0.36 11.79
C THR A 218 14.69 0.77 11.00
N LEU A 219 14.04 1.25 9.95
CA LEU A 219 14.49 2.42 9.22
C LEU A 219 14.30 3.68 10.08
N PRO A 220 15.26 4.62 10.13
CA PRO A 220 15.00 5.97 10.62
C PRO A 220 13.88 6.64 9.83
N GLU A 221 13.21 7.61 10.44
CA GLU A 221 12.16 8.42 9.79
C GLU A 221 12.70 9.06 8.51
N HIS A 222 13.84 9.74 8.62
CA HIS A 222 14.60 10.32 7.51
C HIS A 222 16.02 9.77 7.48
N PHE A 223 16.55 9.51 6.29
CA PHE A 223 17.97 9.19 6.11
C PHE A 223 18.48 9.57 4.73
N MET A 224 19.78 9.84 4.64
CA MET A 224 20.45 10.11 3.37
C MET A 224 21.01 8.82 2.77
N LEU A 225 20.87 8.69 1.45
CA LEU A 225 21.57 7.70 0.64
C LEU A 225 22.56 8.40 -0.28
N GLN A 226 23.85 8.14 -0.06
CA GLN A 226 24.91 8.54 -0.97
C GLN A 226 24.75 7.85 -2.34
N PRO A 227 25.35 8.38 -3.41
CA PRO A 227 25.42 7.69 -4.69
C PRO A 227 25.92 6.25 -4.54
N GLN A 228 25.23 5.32 -5.19
CA GLN A 228 25.49 3.87 -5.14
C GLN A 228 25.30 3.22 -3.76
N GLN A 229 24.81 3.94 -2.75
CA GLN A 229 24.54 3.39 -1.45
C GLN A 229 23.23 2.59 -1.46
N THR A 230 23.25 1.51 -0.68
CA THR A 230 22.07 0.70 -0.37
C THR A 230 21.79 0.75 1.12
N ARG A 231 20.51 0.83 1.48
CA ARG A 231 20.02 0.53 2.82
C ARG A 231 19.00 -0.59 2.74
N GLN A 232 18.98 -1.45 3.76
CA GLN A 232 18.09 -2.60 3.83
C GLN A 232 17.27 -2.57 5.11
N THR A 233 16.07 -3.12 5.03
CA THR A 233 15.27 -3.53 6.19
C THR A 233 14.63 -4.88 5.90
N LYS A 234 14.45 -5.72 6.93
CA LYS A 234 13.80 -7.02 6.83
C LYS A 234 12.45 -7.00 7.53
N LEU A 235 11.43 -7.44 6.80
CA LEU A 235 10.11 -7.74 7.32
C LEU A 235 9.98 -9.24 7.59
N THR A 236 9.49 -9.57 8.77
CA THR A 236 9.12 -10.94 9.15
C THR A 236 7.61 -11.02 9.29
N PHE A 237 7.00 -12.08 8.76
CA PHE A 237 5.55 -12.22 8.66
C PHE A 237 5.02 -13.33 9.57
N ASP A 238 3.88 -13.07 10.20
CA ASP A 238 3.02 -14.02 10.89
C ASP A 238 1.66 -14.02 10.17
N LEU A 239 1.51 -14.96 9.23
CA LEU A 239 0.33 -15.03 8.35
C LEU A 239 -0.27 -16.44 8.43
N PRO A 240 -1.58 -16.59 8.19
CA PRO A 240 -2.20 -17.89 8.06
C PRO A 240 -1.72 -18.62 6.80
N ASP A 241 -2.11 -19.88 6.69
CA ASP A 241 -1.88 -20.67 5.48
C ASP A 241 -2.53 -20.00 4.27
N GLY A 242 -1.80 -19.98 3.16
CA GLY A 242 -2.24 -19.31 1.94
C GLY A 242 -1.11 -18.95 1.01
N GLU A 243 -1.50 -18.33 -0.10
CA GLU A 243 -0.59 -17.83 -1.12
C GLU A 243 -0.45 -16.32 -1.00
N TYR A 244 0.77 -15.82 -1.12
CA TYR A 244 1.10 -14.42 -0.92
C TYR A 244 2.05 -13.88 -1.99
N GLU A 245 1.98 -12.57 -2.20
CA GLU A 245 2.97 -11.83 -2.96
C GLU A 245 3.21 -10.47 -2.30
N PHE A 246 4.48 -10.14 -2.08
CA PHE A 246 4.90 -8.91 -1.43
C PHE A 246 5.56 -7.96 -2.44
N LEU A 247 5.26 -6.69 -2.32
CA LEU A 247 5.98 -5.61 -3.01
C LEU A 247 6.07 -4.39 -2.09
N CYS A 248 6.98 -3.47 -2.42
CA CYS A 248 7.14 -2.21 -1.71
C CYS A 248 7.09 -1.05 -2.71
N GLY A 249 6.44 0.04 -2.30
CA GLY A 249 6.39 1.28 -3.04
C GLY A 249 7.18 2.40 -2.37
N TYR A 250 7.55 3.42 -3.14
CA TYR A 250 7.97 4.72 -2.63
C TYR A 250 7.14 5.82 -3.29
N GLY A 251 6.54 6.68 -2.46
CA GLY A 251 5.67 7.78 -2.87
C GLY A 251 4.20 7.52 -2.53
N GLY A 252 3.29 8.26 -3.17
CA GLY A 252 1.84 8.10 -3.00
C GLY A 252 1.21 8.72 -1.75
N VAL A 253 1.99 9.25 -0.79
CA VAL A 253 1.46 9.88 0.44
C VAL A 253 0.58 11.12 0.19
N SER A 254 0.54 11.60 -1.05
CA SER A 254 -0.28 12.72 -1.50
C SER A 254 -0.88 12.37 -2.86
N HIS A 255 -2.18 12.64 -3.03
CA HIS A 255 -2.89 12.49 -4.32
C HIS A 255 -2.27 13.33 -5.46
N TYR A 256 -1.34 14.22 -5.14
CA TYR A 256 -0.60 15.05 -6.11
C TYR A 256 0.66 14.37 -6.67
N LEU A 257 1.05 13.19 -6.17
CA LEU A 257 2.22 12.48 -6.67
C LEU A 257 1.92 11.78 -7.99
N THR A 258 2.68 12.15 -9.02
CA THR A 258 2.47 11.70 -10.39
C THR A 258 3.32 10.48 -10.71
N GLN A 259 4.55 10.38 -10.19
CA GLN A 259 5.40 9.20 -10.32
C GLN A 259 5.66 8.55 -8.96
N CYS A 260 5.37 7.25 -8.88
CA CYS A 260 5.77 6.39 -7.77
C CYS A 260 6.81 5.37 -8.25
N ILE A 261 7.58 4.84 -7.30
CA ILE A 261 8.51 3.74 -7.55
C ILE A 261 7.91 2.47 -6.96
N ALA A 262 7.89 1.38 -7.72
CA ALA A 262 7.51 0.07 -7.22
C ALA A 262 8.73 -0.87 -7.28
N SER A 263 8.89 -1.72 -6.28
CA SER A 263 9.85 -2.82 -6.32
C SER A 263 9.39 -3.91 -7.26
N ASN A 264 10.28 -4.87 -7.55
CA ASN A 264 9.83 -6.18 -8.01
C ASN A 264 8.90 -6.84 -6.97
N PRO A 265 7.99 -7.72 -7.40
CA PRO A 265 7.23 -8.57 -6.49
C PRO A 265 8.07 -9.75 -5.98
N THR A 266 7.75 -10.23 -4.79
CA THR A 266 8.30 -11.44 -4.16
C THR A 266 7.16 -12.37 -3.75
N ALA A 267 7.02 -13.50 -4.43
CA ALA A 267 5.97 -14.48 -4.18
C ALA A 267 6.41 -15.57 -3.18
N PHE A 268 5.51 -15.95 -2.28
CA PHE A 268 5.71 -17.06 -1.36
C PHE A 268 4.38 -17.66 -0.91
N ASP A 269 4.41 -18.92 -0.50
CA ASP A 269 3.27 -19.63 0.08
C ASP A 269 3.55 -19.95 1.55
N ILE A 270 2.49 -20.12 2.34
CA ILE A 270 2.58 -20.46 3.76
C ILE A 270 1.74 -21.71 4.03
N LYS A 271 2.35 -22.65 4.75
CA LYS A 271 1.70 -23.87 5.25
C LYS A 271 2.19 -24.19 6.65
N ASN A 272 1.27 -24.32 7.61
CA ASN A 272 1.55 -24.49 9.04
C ASN A 272 2.58 -23.46 9.57
N GLY A 273 2.41 -22.19 9.17
CA GLY A 273 3.32 -21.09 9.54
C GLY A 273 4.73 -21.14 8.91
N LYS A 274 4.98 -22.07 7.99
CA LYS A 274 6.25 -22.22 7.27
C LYS A 274 6.12 -21.72 5.84
N GLY A 275 7.08 -20.91 5.41
CA GLY A 275 7.15 -20.33 4.09
C GLY A 275 7.72 -21.28 3.04
N LYS A 276 7.28 -21.12 1.79
CA LYS A 276 7.89 -21.67 0.58
C LYS A 276 8.05 -20.55 -0.45
N ILE A 277 9.26 -20.34 -0.94
CA ILE A 277 9.52 -19.34 -1.98
C ILE A 277 8.93 -19.82 -3.31
N ILE A 278 8.29 -18.91 -4.04
CA ILE A 278 7.72 -19.17 -5.35
C ILE A 278 8.40 -18.30 -6.39
N THR A 279 8.90 -18.93 -7.46
CA THR A 279 9.38 -18.23 -8.65
C THR A 279 8.21 -18.07 -9.60
N VAL A 280 7.93 -16.83 -10.01
CA VAL A 280 6.88 -16.55 -10.99
C VAL A 280 7.55 -16.23 -12.32
N GLU A 281 7.36 -17.11 -13.29
CA GLU A 281 7.95 -16.97 -14.64
C GLU A 281 7.18 -15.93 -15.46
N GLY A 282 7.87 -15.26 -16.38
CA GLY A 282 7.23 -14.45 -17.44
C GLY A 282 6.73 -13.07 -17.01
N ARG A 283 7.36 -12.42 -16.03
CA ARG A 283 7.12 -11.01 -15.67
C ARG A 283 8.28 -10.10 -16.05
#